data_AF-A0AAW3J2T2-F1
#
_entry.id   AF-A0AAW3J2T2-F1
#
_cell.length_a   1.000
_cell.length_b   1.000
_cell.length_c   1.000
_cell.angle_alpha   90.00
_cell.angle_beta   90.00
_cell.angle_gamma   90.00
#
_symmetry.space_group_name_H-M   'P 1'
#
loop_
_entity.id
_entity.type
_entity.pdbx_description
1 polymer ?
#
loop_
_entity_poly.entity_id
_entity_poly.type
_entity_poly.pdbx_seq_one_letter_code
_entity_poly.pdbx_strand_id
1 'polypeptide(L)' 'MTITLRNVDFETLQVIESLKGLKKDLEIEKIPNDETLEAMKECEEILENIRKGKRVPYNSYQEAKEALLKD' A
#
# COMPACT_ATOMS: atom_id res chain seq x y z
N MET A 1 -12.48 23.84 -1.79
CA MET A 1 -11.85 23.51 -3.09
C MET A 1 -11.29 22.11 -2.95
N THR A 2 -11.73 21.18 -3.78
CA THR A 2 -11.33 19.78 -3.73
C THR A 2 -10.34 19.54 -4.87
N ILE A 3 -9.19 18.96 -4.56
CA ILE A 3 -8.16 18.60 -5.55
C ILE A 3 -8.06 17.08 -5.54
N THR A 4 -8.34 16.45 -6.68
CA THR A 4 -8.18 15.01 -6.87
C THR A 4 -6.92 14.74 -7.69
N LEU A 5 -5.98 14.00 -7.11
CA LEU A 5 -4.76 13.55 -7.77
C LEU A 5 -4.88 12.05 -8.03
N ARG A 6 -4.55 11.60 -9.23
CA ARG A 6 -4.62 10.18 -9.64
C ARG A 6 -3.23 9.67 -9.99
N ASN A 7 -2.98 8.38 -9.73
CA ASN A 7 -1.70 7.71 -10.01
C ASN A 7 -0.51 8.47 -9.41
N VAL A 8 -0.67 8.90 -8.17
CA VAL A 8 0.33 9.69 -7.47
C VAL A 8 1.41 8.77 -6.92
N ASP A 9 2.68 9.08 -7.19
CA ASP A 9 3.81 8.33 -6.64
C ASP A 9 4.02 8.58 -5.14
N PHE A 10 4.94 7.80 -4.56
CA PHE A 10 5.23 7.85 -3.13
C PHE A 10 5.83 9.19 -2.69
N GLU A 11 6.69 9.82 -3.50
CA GLU A 11 7.27 11.13 -3.18
C GLU A 11 6.19 12.22 -3.13
N THR A 12 5.27 12.20 -4.11
CA THR A 12 4.15 13.14 -4.13
C THR A 12 3.20 12.91 -2.95
N LEU A 13 2.98 11.65 -2.53
CA LEU A 13 2.23 11.35 -1.31
C LEU A 13 2.87 11.96 -0.06
N GLN A 14 4.20 11.92 0.08
CA GLN A 14 4.90 12.56 1.20
C GLN A 14 4.75 14.08 1.20
N VAL A 15 4.81 14.70 0.02
CA VAL A 15 4.58 16.15 -0.12
C VAL A 15 3.15 16.51 0.28
N ILE A 16 2.15 15.73 -0.16
CA ILE A 16 0.74 15.92 0.19
C ILE A 16 0.53 15.79 1.72
N GLU A 17 1.16 14.82 2.37
CA GLU A 17 1.11 14.70 3.83
C GLU A 17 1.76 15.90 4.53
N SER A 18 2.88 16.38 4.00
CA SER A 18 3.55 17.58 4.54
C SER A 18 2.66 18.82 4.41
N LEU A 19 1.91 18.95 3.31
CA LEU A 19 0.94 20.04 3.10
C LEU A 19 -0.22 19.98 4.10
N LYS A 20 -0.63 18.79 4.54
CA LYS A 20 -1.65 18.64 5.62
C LYS A 20 -1.22 19.31 6.92
N GLY A 21 0.08 19.22 7.25
CA GLY A 21 0.66 19.87 8.43
C GLY A 21 0.62 21.40 8.36
N LEU A 22 0.66 21.97 7.15
CA LEU A 22 0.66 23.41 6.91
C LEU A 22 -0.75 24.00 6.80
N LYS A 23 -1.75 23.22 6.38
CA LYS A 23 -3.13 23.66 6.21
C LYS A 23 -4.10 22.66 6.85
N LYS A 24 -4.56 22.98 8.07
CA LYS A 24 -5.43 22.12 8.88
C LYS A 24 -6.77 21.78 8.22
N ASP A 25 -7.25 22.65 7.34
CA ASP A 25 -8.53 22.48 6.63
C ASP A 25 -8.39 21.68 5.32
N LEU A 26 -7.21 21.10 5.06
CA LEU A 26 -6.97 20.28 3.88
C LEU A 26 -7.44 18.83 4.14
N GLU A 27 -8.53 18.45 3.49
CA GLU A 27 -8.98 17.06 3.42
C GLU A 27 -8.20 16.30 2.33
N ILE A 28 -7.55 15.21 2.72
CA ILE A 28 -6.81 14.33 1.82
C ILE A 28 -7.44 12.96 1.89
N GLU A 29 -8.00 12.53 0.76
CA GLU A 29 -8.50 11.17 0.56
C GLU A 29 -7.48 10.40 -0.28
N LYS A 30 -6.98 9.29 0.25
CA LYS A 30 -6.06 8.39 -0.46
C LYS A 30 -6.87 7.24 -1.04
N ILE A 31 -6.99 7.20 -2.36
CA ILE A 31 -7.70 6.15 -3.08
C ILE A 31 -6.64 5.27 -3.76
N PRO A 32 -6.50 3.99 -3.38
CA PRO A 32 -5.58 3.08 -4.07
C PRO A 32 -6.00 2.93 -5.52
N ASN A 33 -5.02 2.83 -6.43
CA ASN A 33 -5.28 2.43 -7.80
C ASN A 33 -5.51 0.91 -7.88
N ASP A 34 -5.94 0.43 -9.04
CA ASP A 34 -6.30 -0.99 -9.23
C ASP A 34 -5.12 -1.94 -8.92
N GLU A 35 -3.91 -1.57 -9.33
CA GLU A 35 -2.69 -2.34 -9.05
C GLU A 35 -2.39 -2.43 -7.55
N THR A 36 -2.54 -1.32 -6.81
CA THR A 36 -2.38 -1.32 -5.35
C THR A 36 -3.47 -2.18 -4.70
N LEU A 37 -4.70 -2.11 -5.20
CA LEU A 37 -5.81 -2.91 -4.69
C LEU A 37 -5.59 -4.41 -4.90
N GLU A 38 -5.04 -4.79 -6.05
CA GLU A 38 -4.68 -6.18 -6.37
C GLU A 38 -3.56 -6.69 -5.48
N ALA A 39 -2.47 -5.92 -5.34
CA ALA A 39 -1.37 -6.27 -4.43
C ALA A 39 -1.85 -6.42 -2.96
N MET A 40 -2.81 -5.60 -2.52
CA MET A 40 -3.42 -5.73 -1.19
C MET A 40 -4.22 -7.04 -1.04
N LYS A 41 -5.00 -7.42 -2.06
CA LYS A 41 -5.75 -8.69 -2.06
C LYS A 41 -4.82 -9.89 -2.01
N GLU A 42 -3.75 -9.87 -2.79
CA GLU A 42 -2.72 -10.92 -2.75
C GLU A 42 -2.12 -11.04 -1.35
N CYS A 43 -1.76 -9.92 -0.73
CA CYS A 43 -1.25 -9.91 0.65
C CYS A 43 -2.26 -10.52 1.64
N GLU A 44 -3.54 -10.22 1.52
CA GLU A 44 -4.60 -10.79 2.36
C GLU A 44 -4.74 -12.31 2.17
N GLU A 45 -4.67 -12.80 0.93
CA GLU A 45 -4.74 -14.23 0.64
C GLU A 45 -3.55 -14.98 1.25
N ILE A 46 -2.35 -14.39 1.19
CA ILE A 46 -1.14 -14.95 1.81
C ILE A 46 -1.33 -15.08 3.31
N LEU A 47 -1.82 -14.02 3.96
CA LEU A 47 -2.09 -14.01 5.39
C LEU A 47 -3.16 -15.05 5.78
N GLU A 48 -4.20 -15.19 4.98
CA GLU A 48 -5.25 -16.18 5.22
C GLU A 48 -4.72 -17.61 5.08
N ASN A 49 -3.92 -17.89 4.06
CA ASN A 49 -3.29 -19.20 3.87
C ASN A 49 -2.33 -19.55 5.01
N ILE A 50 -1.60 -18.57 5.54
CA ILE A 50 -0.77 -18.74 6.74
C ILE A 50 -1.65 -19.09 7.95
N ARG A 51 -2.73 -18.34 8.18
CA ARG A 51 -3.68 -18.60 9.29
C ARG A 51 -4.32 -19.97 9.21
N LYS A 52 -4.62 -20.45 7.99
CA LYS A 52 -5.18 -21.79 7.72
C LYS A 52 -4.12 -22.90 7.77
N GLY A 53 -2.85 -22.59 8.02
CA GLY A 53 -1.75 -23.56 8.03
C GLY A 53 -1.41 -24.14 6.65
N LYS A 54 -1.95 -23.55 5.57
CA LYS A 54 -1.67 -23.95 4.18
C LYS A 54 -0.33 -23.41 3.67
N ARG A 55 0.22 -22.41 4.35
CA ARG A 55 1.47 -21.74 3.99
C ARG A 55 2.29 -21.45 5.24
N VAL A 56 3.60 -21.62 5.15
CA VAL A 56 4.54 -21.20 6.21
C VAL A 56 4.77 -19.69 6.11
N PRO A 57 4.74 -18.94 7.22
CA PRO A 57 5.12 -17.54 7.22
C PRO A 57 6.52 -17.33 6.67
N TYR A 58 6.76 -16.19 6.02
CA TYR A 58 8.11 -15.77 5.70
C TYR A 58 8.90 -15.49 6.99
N ASN A 59 10.17 -15.90 7.01
CA ASN A 59 11.05 -15.73 8.17
C ASN A 59 11.59 -14.30 8.27
N SER A 60 11.59 -13.55 7.17
CA SER A 60 12.04 -12.15 7.13
C SER A 60 11.35 -11.35 6.04
N TYR A 61 11.39 -10.02 6.17
CA TYR A 61 10.95 -9.11 5.11
C TYR A 61 11.72 -9.32 3.81
N GLN A 62 13.01 -9.65 3.89
CA GLN A 62 13.87 -9.82 2.72
C GLN A 62 13.47 -11.05 1.92
N GLU A 63 13.15 -12.15 2.61
CA GLU A 63 12.60 -13.37 2.00
C GLU A 63 11.24 -13.11 1.34
N ALA A 64 10.35 -12.38 2.03
CA ALA A 64 9.05 -12.01 1.48
C ALA A 64 9.20 -11.15 0.21
N LYS A 65 10.10 -10.15 0.25
CA LYS A 65 10.41 -9.28 -0.87
C LYS A 65 10.92 -10.07 -2.08
N GLU A 66 11.87 -10.96 -1.87
CA GLU A 66 12.41 -11.81 -2.94
C GLU A 66 11.39 -12.79 -3.49
N ALA A 67 10.48 -13.32 -2.67
CA ALA A 67 9.47 -14.27 -3.12
C ALA A 67 8.29 -13.62 -3.86
N LEU A 68 7.96 -12.37 -3.52
CA LEU A 68 6.79 -11.66 -4.05
C LEU A 68 7.11 -10.74 -5.23
N LEU A 69 8.36 -10.27 -5.35
CA LEU A 69 8.78 -9.36 -6.42
C LEU A 69 9.66 -10.05 -7.47
N LYS A 70 9.55 -11.38 -7.62
CA LYS A 70 10.43 -12.19 -8.48
C LYS A 70 9.91 -12.42 -9.90
N ASP A 71 8.92 -11.65 -10.35
CA ASP A 71 8.52 -11.57 -11.75
C ASP A 71 9.41 -10.60 -12.56
#